data_AF-A0AA41VUI5-F1
#
_entry.id   AF-A0AA41VUI5-F1
#
_cell.length_a   1.000
_cell.length_b   1.000
_cell.length_c   1.000
_cell.angle_alpha   90.00
_cell.angle_beta   90.00
_cell.angle_gamma   90.00
#
_symmetry.space_group_name_H-M   'P 1'
#
loop_
_entity.id
_entity.type
_entity.pdbx_description
1 polymer ?
#
loop_
_entity_poly.entity_id
_entity_poly.type
_entity_poly.pdbx_seq_one_letter_code
_entity_poly.pdbx_strand_id
1 'polypeptide(L)'
;MHWWLMRAFYGLTPQYSGENGYSIMQGKSHEGGIFTVEVPLHVSNVQVVDPVTGKPCKVGVKYLEDDIKVRVSRGVGASGSIIPRPEILKIRTTPRPTIGGVKHTPMEQVLEKTYDAKTGRGVPML
;
A
#
# COMPACT_ATOMS: atom_id res chain seq x y z
N MET A 1 -2.50 -10.10 -19.56
CA MET A 1 -2.12 -10.38 -18.15
C MET A 1 -0.64 -10.12 -17.82
N HIS A 2 0.10 -9.25 -18.52
CA HIS A 2 1.54 -9.14 -18.26
C HIS A 2 2.17 -7.74 -18.43
N TRP A 3 1.43 -6.65 -18.17
CA TRP A 3 2.02 -5.29 -18.26
C TRP A 3 1.80 -4.42 -17.02
N TRP A 4 1.08 -4.93 -16.01
CA TRP A 4 0.82 -4.21 -14.75
C TRP A 4 1.75 -4.63 -13.60
N LEU A 5 2.46 -5.75 -13.71
CA LEU A 5 3.30 -6.26 -12.62
C LEU A 5 4.72 -5.66 -12.60
N MET A 6 5.21 -5.11 -13.72
CA MET A 6 6.60 -4.60 -13.82
C MET A 6 6.79 -3.16 -13.33
N ARG A 7 5.72 -2.37 -13.18
CA ARG A 7 5.82 -0.96 -12.74
C ARG A 7 6.05 -0.80 -11.24
N ALA A 8 6.06 -1.90 -10.48
CA ALA A 8 6.19 -1.91 -9.02
C ALA A 8 7.63 -2.13 -8.51
N PHE A 9 8.62 -2.36 -9.38
CA PHE A 9 9.96 -2.78 -8.94
C PHE A 9 11.06 -1.71 -9.03
N TYR A 10 10.88 -0.62 -9.79
CA TYR A 10 11.92 0.39 -10.02
C TYR A 10 11.38 1.83 -10.08
N GLY A 11 10.66 2.27 -9.03
CA GLY A 11 10.15 3.63 -8.95
C GLY A 11 9.93 4.06 -7.51
N LEU A 12 11.03 4.26 -6.77
CA LEU A 12 11.00 5.03 -5.54
C LEU A 12 11.15 6.51 -5.96
N THR A 13 10.08 7.30 -5.86
CA THR A 13 10.19 8.77 -5.84
C THR A 13 10.24 9.21 -4.38
N PRO A 14 11.43 9.43 -3.79
CA PRO A 14 11.52 10.25 -2.60
C PRO A 14 11.22 11.70 -2.98
N GLN A 15 10.38 12.36 -2.20
CA GLN A 15 10.24 13.81 -2.24
C GLN A 15 11.64 14.41 -1.98
N TYR A 16 12.05 15.36 -2.83
CA TYR A 16 13.36 16.05 -2.89
C TYR A 16 14.51 15.34 -3.63
N SER A 17 14.75 15.76 -4.88
CA SER A 17 15.96 16.53 -5.27
C SER A 17 16.12 16.62 -6.81
N GLY A 18 15.24 17.38 -7.47
CA GLY A 18 15.36 17.66 -8.90
C GLY A 18 14.03 18.10 -9.48
N GLU A 19 13.75 19.39 -9.44
CA GLU A 19 12.58 19.99 -10.06
C GLU A 19 12.97 20.46 -11.47
N ASN A 20 12.55 19.71 -12.50
CA ASN A 20 12.58 20.22 -13.86
C ASN A 20 11.16 20.63 -14.23
N GLY A 21 10.92 21.93 -14.36
CA GLY A 21 9.65 22.45 -14.85
C GLY A 21 9.47 22.09 -16.32
N TYR A 22 8.33 21.52 -16.68
CA TYR A 22 7.93 21.41 -18.09
C TYR A 22 6.69 22.25 -18.35
N SER A 23 6.68 22.90 -19.50
CA SER A 23 5.56 23.71 -19.95
C SER A 23 4.53 22.80 -20.60
N ILE A 24 3.29 22.80 -20.11
CA ILE A 24 2.17 22.18 -20.84
C ILE A 24 1.42 23.26 -21.60
N MET A 25 1.11 22.97 -22.86
CA MET A 25 0.27 23.82 -23.68
C MET A 25 -1.19 23.68 -23.23
N GLN A 26 -1.95 24.77 -23.23
CA GLN A 26 -3.33 24.78 -22.76
C GLN A 26 -4.22 23.88 -23.63
N GLY A 27 -5.00 23.01 -22.99
CA GLY A 27 -5.97 22.12 -23.64
C GLY A 27 -7.38 22.29 -23.06
N LYS A 28 -8.38 21.62 -23.64
CA LYS A 28 -9.78 21.70 -23.17
C LYS A 28 -10.00 21.20 -21.73
N SER A 29 -9.08 20.39 -21.21
CA SER A 29 -9.16 19.72 -19.90
C SER A 29 -8.11 20.23 -18.89
N HIS A 30 -7.11 20.99 -19.34
CA HIS A 30 -6.02 21.47 -18.48
C HIS A 30 -5.60 22.89 -18.85
N GLU A 31 -5.44 23.72 -17.84
CA GLU A 31 -4.88 25.05 -17.97
C GLU A 31 -3.39 24.97 -18.32
N GLY A 32 -2.93 25.84 -19.22
CA GLY A 32 -1.52 25.91 -19.61
C GLY A 32 -0.69 26.53 -18.50
N GLY A 33 0.54 26.05 -18.31
CA GLY A 33 1.42 26.53 -17.24
C GLY A 33 2.72 25.75 -17.13
N ILE A 34 3.60 26.20 -16.24
CA ILE A 34 4.82 25.49 -15.85
C ILE A 34 4.45 24.56 -14.70
N PHE A 35 4.55 23.25 -14.93
CA PHE A 35 4.28 22.25 -13.89
C PHE A 35 5.60 21.69 -13.38
N THR A 36 5.79 21.78 -12.07
CA THR A 36 6.90 21.14 -11.36
C THR A 36 6.48 19.72 -11.00
N VAL A 37 7.14 18.72 -11.60
CA VAL A 37 6.92 17.31 -11.29
C VAL A 37 8.22 16.69 -10.80
N GLU A 38 8.10 15.78 -9.83
CA GLU A 38 9.22 15.03 -9.28
C GLU A 38 9.85 14.08 -10.32
N VAL A 39 11.19 14.04 -10.33
CA VAL A 39 11.97 13.17 -11.21
C VAL A 39 12.26 11.84 -10.49
N PRO A 40 12.23 10.70 -11.19
CA PRO A 40 12.62 9.42 -10.60
C PRO A 40 14.10 9.43 -10.18
N LEU A 41 14.37 8.92 -8.97
CA LEU A 41 15.72 8.75 -8.45
C LEU A 41 16.12 7.27 -8.47
N HIS A 42 17.38 6.99 -8.81
CA HIS A 42 17.88 5.62 -8.83
C HIS A 42 17.95 5.04 -7.41
N VAL A 43 17.59 3.77 -7.27
CA VAL A 43 17.43 3.09 -5.97
C VAL A 43 18.72 3.05 -5.13
N SER A 44 19.90 3.14 -5.75
CA SER A 44 21.19 3.20 -5.04
C SER A 44 21.39 4.50 -4.25
N ASN A 45 20.68 5.57 -4.63
CA ASN A 45 20.84 6.90 -4.07
C ASN A 45 19.86 7.17 -2.93
N VAL A 46 19.08 6.16 -2.51
CA VAL A 46 18.03 6.28 -1.49
C VAL A 46 18.30 5.28 -0.36
N GLN A 47 18.05 5.68 0.88
CA GLN A 47 18.16 4.82 2.06
C GLN A 47 16.91 4.92 2.95
N VAL A 48 16.65 3.86 3.71
CA VAL A 48 15.54 3.83 4.67
C VAL A 48 15.95 4.54 5.96
N VAL A 49 15.06 5.38 6.48
CA VAL A 49 15.27 6.13 7.72
C VAL A 49 14.76 5.32 8.91
N ASP A 50 15.54 5.29 9.99
CA ASP A 50 15.12 4.67 11.25
C ASP A 50 14.07 5.56 11.93
N PRO A 51 12.88 5.04 12.31
CA PRO A 51 11.78 5.85 12.85
C PRO A 51 12.11 6.58 14.15
N VAL A 52 13.05 6.06 14.95
CA VAL A 52 13.41 6.64 16.25
C VAL A 52 14.53 7.66 16.11
N THR A 53 15.60 7.30 15.39
CA THR A 53 16.81 8.14 15.34
C THR A 53 16.83 9.11 14.17
N GLY A 54 15.96 8.94 13.17
CA GLY A 54 15.93 9.76 11.96
C GLY A 54 17.17 9.60 11.07
N LYS A 55 18.05 8.64 11.38
CA LYS A 55 19.30 8.39 10.64
C LYS A 55 19.09 7.37 9.53
N PRO A 56 19.86 7.45 8.42
CA PRO A 56 19.85 6.43 7.39
C PRO A 56 20.37 5.10 7.96
N CYS A 57 19.63 4.01 7.73
CA CYS A 57 19.95 2.70 8.29
C CYS A 57 19.80 1.58 7.25
N LYS A 58 20.44 0.44 7.51
CA LYS A 58 20.26 -0.79 6.73
C LYS A 58 19.10 -1.59 7.31
N VAL A 59 18.35 -2.29 6.46
CA VAL A 59 17.24 -3.14 6.92
C VAL A 59 17.69 -4.59 7.09
N GLY A 60 17.31 -5.21 8.20
CA GLY A 60 17.37 -6.65 8.44
C GLY A 60 15.98 -7.24 8.61
N VAL A 61 15.91 -8.57 8.69
CA VAL A 61 14.68 -9.32 8.98
C VAL A 61 14.91 -10.11 10.26
N LYS A 62 13.93 -10.08 11.18
CA LYS A 62 13.87 -10.97 12.35
C LYS A 62 12.47 -11.55 12.48
N TYR A 63 12.37 -12.72 13.10
CA TYR A 63 11.10 -13.30 13.55
C TYR A 63 10.91 -12.95 15.02
N LEU A 64 9.68 -12.59 15.38
CA LEU A 64 9.28 -12.40 16.77
C LEU A 64 8.82 -13.74 17.36
N GLU A 65 8.49 -13.76 18.65
CA GLU A 65 8.01 -14.95 19.36
C GLU A 65 6.65 -15.44 18.82
N ASP A 66 5.85 -14.52 18.25
CA ASP A 66 4.57 -14.82 17.59
C ASP A 66 4.72 -15.35 16.14
N ASP A 67 5.93 -15.75 15.71
CA ASP A 67 6.27 -16.15 14.34
C ASP A 67 6.03 -15.08 13.24
N ILE A 68 5.78 -13.83 13.63
CA ILE A 68 5.59 -12.72 12.70
C ILE A 68 6.94 -12.21 12.19
N LYS A 69 7.08 -12.12 10.86
CA LYS A 69 8.27 -11.59 10.20
C LYS A 69 8.27 -10.06 10.21
N VAL A 70 9.25 -9.47 10.89
CA VAL A 70 9.39 -8.01 11.02
C VAL A 70 10.71 -7.50 10.42
N ARG A 71 10.71 -6.25 9.96
CA ARG A 71 11.92 -5.55 9.50
C ARG A 71 12.55 -4.83 10.67
N VAL A 72 13.87 -4.89 10.80
CA VAL A 72 14.63 -4.31 11.92
C VAL A 72 15.74 -3.41 11.39
N SER A 73 15.96 -2.25 12.01
CA SER A 73 17.07 -1.36 11.65
C SER A 73 18.42 -1.96 12.08
N ARG A 74 19.43 -1.90 11.20
CA ARG A 74 20.80 -2.41 11.40
C ARG A 74 21.83 -1.35 10.99
N GLY A 75 22.95 -1.28 11.72
CA GLY A 75 24.09 -0.44 11.37
C GLY A 75 24.56 0.47 12.50
N VAL A 76 25.64 1.21 12.25
CA VAL A 76 26.20 2.18 13.19
C VAL A 76 25.25 3.37 13.30
N GLY A 77 24.62 3.54 14.47
CA GLY A 77 23.61 4.57 14.72
C GLY A 77 22.16 4.12 14.59
N ALA A 78 21.89 2.83 14.32
CA ALA A 78 20.54 2.27 14.30
C ALA A 78 20.11 1.79 15.70
N SER A 79 18.86 2.05 16.07
CA SER A 79 18.30 1.70 17.38
C SER A 79 17.89 0.22 17.52
N GLY A 80 17.94 -0.57 16.44
CA GLY A 80 17.38 -1.92 16.41
C GLY A 80 15.85 -1.95 16.41
N SER A 81 15.22 -0.81 16.10
CA SER A 81 13.77 -0.65 16.07
C SER A 81 13.13 -1.43 14.94
N ILE A 82 11.87 -1.82 15.15
CA ILE A 82 11.04 -2.45 14.13
C ILE A 82 10.56 -1.37 13.15
N ILE A 83 10.87 -1.55 11.87
CA ILE A 83 10.39 -0.68 10.78
C ILE A 83 9.09 -1.30 10.24
N PRO A 84 7.90 -0.79 10.63
CA PRO A 84 6.65 -1.37 10.18
C PRO A 84 6.47 -1.23 8.67
N ARG A 85 5.71 -2.14 8.07
CA ARG A 85 5.27 -1.96 6.68
C ARG A 85 4.31 -0.75 6.64
N PRO A 86 4.61 0.29 5.84
CA PRO A 86 3.76 1.47 5.77
C PRO A 86 2.38 1.13 5.22
N GLU A 87 1.37 1.86 5.66
CA GLU A 87 -0.04 1.58 5.37
C GLU A 87 -0.38 1.71 3.88
N ILE A 88 0.31 2.58 3.15
CA ILE A 88 0.11 2.78 1.71
C ILE A 88 0.27 1.47 0.91
N LEU A 89 1.11 0.55 1.37
CA LEU A 89 1.34 -0.74 0.71
C LEU A 89 0.27 -1.79 1.05
N LYS A 90 -0.68 -1.48 1.94
CA LYS A 90 -1.84 -2.33 2.26
C LYS A 90 -3.06 -1.94 1.44
N ILE A 91 -3.11 -0.70 0.98
CA ILE A 91 -4.23 -0.16 0.20
C ILE A 91 -4.11 -0.67 -1.25
N ARG A 92 -5.26 -1.01 -1.84
CA ARG A 92 -5.33 -1.34 -3.28
C ARG A 92 -5.25 -0.07 -4.10
N THR A 93 -4.48 -0.07 -5.19
CA THR A 93 -4.39 1.06 -6.13
C THR A 93 -5.76 1.42 -6.73
N THR A 94 -6.61 0.41 -6.95
CA THR A 94 -7.99 0.60 -7.38
C THR A 94 -8.93 0.21 -6.23
N PRO A 95 -9.66 1.18 -5.63
CA PRO A 95 -10.60 0.86 -4.56
C PRO A 95 -11.72 -0.01 -5.13
N ARG A 96 -12.12 -1.04 -4.36
CA ARG A 96 -13.32 -1.80 -4.71
C ARG A 96 -14.53 -0.94 -4.35
N PRO A 97 -15.55 -0.83 -5.23
CA PRO A 97 -16.81 -0.22 -4.84
C PRO A 97 -17.39 -0.96 -3.63
N THR A 98 -17.78 -0.21 -2.60
CA THR A 98 -18.35 -0.77 -1.36
C THR A 98 -19.78 -1.26 -1.57
N ILE A 99 -20.48 -0.71 -2.56
CA ILE A 99 -21.86 -1.05 -2.89
C ILE A 99 -21.82 -2.25 -3.86
N GLY A 100 -22.43 -3.36 -3.45
CA GLY A 100 -22.67 -4.49 -4.33
C GLY A 100 -23.55 -4.06 -5.50
N GLY A 101 -23.21 -4.50 -6.71
CA GLY A 101 -24.08 -4.29 -7.86
C GLY A 101 -25.47 -4.90 -7.64
N VAL A 102 -26.46 -4.45 -8.40
CA VAL A 102 -27.88 -4.86 -8.27
C VAL A 102 -28.09 -6.39 -8.22
N LYS A 103 -27.19 -7.15 -8.85
CA LYS A 103 -27.26 -8.63 -8.93
C LYS A 103 -26.48 -9.35 -7.82
N HIS A 104 -25.84 -8.63 -6.91
CA HIS A 104 -25.07 -9.22 -5.82
C HIS A 104 -25.90 -9.28 -4.55
N THR A 105 -25.92 -10.44 -3.91
CA THR A 105 -26.58 -10.66 -2.63
C THR A 105 -25.99 -9.74 -1.56
N PRO A 106 -26.82 -9.03 -0.77
CA PRO A 106 -26.33 -8.25 0.36
C PRO A 106 -25.70 -9.18 1.40
N MET A 107 -24.63 -8.70 2.05
CA MET A 107 -23.85 -9.49 3.01
C MET A 107 -24.70 -10.01 4.18
N GLU A 108 -25.75 -9.27 4.54
CA GLU A 108 -26.70 -9.62 5.60
C GLU A 108 -27.38 -10.97 5.32
N GLN A 109 -27.87 -11.19 4.10
CA GLN A 109 -28.49 -12.46 3.70
C GLN A 109 -27.48 -13.63 3.62
N VAL A 110 -26.22 -13.33 3.32
CA VAL A 110 -25.18 -14.37 3.20
C VAL A 110 -24.70 -14.85 4.57
N LEU A 111 -24.60 -13.92 5.53
CA LEU A 111 -24.15 -14.21 6.89
C LEU A 111 -25.28 -14.71 7.79
N GLU A 112 -26.53 -14.57 7.35
CA GLU A 112 -27.69 -15.13 8.03
C GLU A 112 -27.52 -16.65 8.16
N LYS A 113 -27.43 -17.12 9.42
CA LYS A 113 -27.35 -18.56 9.71
C LYS A 113 -28.73 -19.18 9.50
N THR A 114 -28.93 -19.76 8.32
CA THR A 114 -30.16 -20.45 7.93
C THR A 114 -30.31 -21.84 8.55
N TYR A 115 -29.26 -22.38 9.17
CA TYR A 115 -29.24 -23.71 9.76
C TYR A 115 -28.50 -23.73 11.09
N ASP A 116 -29.13 -24.33 12.11
CA ASP A 116 -28.51 -24.60 13.39
C ASP A 116 -28.29 -26.11 13.58
N ALA A 117 -27.02 -26.53 13.49
CA ALA A 117 -26.61 -27.94 13.50
C ALA A 117 -26.94 -28.66 14.81
N LYS A 118 -27.11 -27.94 15.92
CA LYS A 118 -27.43 -28.53 17.23
C LYS A 118 -28.88 -28.94 17.37
N THR A 119 -29.79 -28.17 16.77
CA THR A 119 -31.23 -28.36 16.89
C THR A 119 -31.83 -29.05 15.65
N GLY A 120 -31.07 -29.16 14.56
CA GLY A 120 -31.48 -29.83 13.32
C GLY A 120 -32.62 -29.09 12.59
N ARG A 121 -32.96 -27.88 13.02
CA ARG A 121 -34.02 -27.06 12.45
C ARG A 121 -33.39 -25.99 11.56
N GLY A 122 -33.75 -26.00 10.28
CA GLY A 122 -33.54 -24.87 9.39
C GLY A 122 -34.68 -23.85 9.56
N VAL A 123 -34.49 -22.66 9.00
CA VAL A 123 -35.57 -21.67 8.86
C VAL A 123 -36.86 -22.33 8.35
N PRO A 124 -38.03 -22.09 8.97
CA PRO A 124 -39.29 -22.59 8.43
C PRO A 124 -39.46 -22.01 7.02
N MET A 125 -39.76 -22.87 6.04
CA MET A 125 -40.01 -22.39 4.68
C MET A 125 -41.17 -21.40 4.72
N LEU A 126 -40.92 -20.20 4.18
CA LEU A 126 -41.93 -19.19 3.87
C LEU A 126 -42.85 -19.68 2.76
#